data_AF-A0A060ZB28-F1
#
_entry.id   AF-A0A060ZB28-F1
#
_cell.length_a   1.000
_cell.length_b   1.000
_cell.length_c   1.000
_cell.angle_alpha   90.00
_cell.angle_beta   90.00
_cell.angle_gamma   90.00
#
_symmetry.space_group_name_H-M   'P 1'
#
loop_
_entity.id
_entity.type
_entity.pdbx_description
1 polymer ?
#
loop_
_entity_poly.entity_id
_entity_poly.type
_entity_poly.pdbx_seq_one_letter_code
_entity_poly.pdbx_strand_id
1 'polypeptide(L)'
;MEDWKLRHHVANTAMDEREEKLDALYEEIEKGLLLLGSTAVEDKLQDGVPQTIEQLSKADIKIWVLTGDKQETAENIGYSCNMLREEMNEVFIVSANTAEEVRKELQTARRKMTPDGTEEPTVKKSRSGLFCLQKTETVADEPVNGEYAMVINGHSLVRTRTLVGHRTSYWKRNIF
;
A
#
# COMPACT_ATOMS: atom_id res chain seq x y z
N MET A 1 17.23 -34.36 20.74
CA MET A 1 16.72 -34.39 19.35
C MET A 1 15.62 -35.43 19.18
N GLU A 2 15.71 -36.64 19.77
CA GLU A 2 14.61 -37.62 19.74
C GLU A 2 13.34 -37.14 20.45
N ASP A 3 13.48 -36.48 21.61
CA ASP A 3 12.34 -35.87 22.32
C ASP A 3 11.57 -34.85 21.46
N TRP A 4 12.28 -33.91 20.83
CA TRP A 4 11.66 -32.92 19.94
C TRP A 4 10.96 -33.59 18.75
N LYS A 5 11.55 -34.65 18.17
CA LYS A 5 10.90 -35.43 17.09
C LYS A 5 9.60 -36.09 17.55
N LEU A 6 9.56 -36.59 18.78
CA LEU A 6 8.34 -37.15 19.36
C LEU A 6 7.28 -36.06 19.57
N ARG A 7 7.66 -34.93 20.16
CA ARG A 7 6.77 -33.78 20.35
C ARG A 7 6.24 -33.23 19.02
N HIS A 8 7.11 -33.16 18.00
CA HIS A 8 6.73 -32.81 16.63
C HIS A 8 5.73 -33.78 16.03
N HIS A 9 5.94 -35.10 16.17
CA HIS A 9 5.00 -36.10 15.68
C HIS A 9 3.63 -35.98 16.36
N VAL A 10 3.61 -35.76 17.68
CA VAL A 10 2.37 -35.54 18.45
C VAL A 10 1.66 -34.27 17.99
N ALA A 11 2.38 -33.15 17.83
CA ALA A 11 1.81 -31.91 17.32
C ALA A 11 1.28 -32.06 15.89
N ASN A 12 2.02 -32.72 14.99
CA ASN A 12 1.64 -32.92 13.59
C ASN A 12 0.41 -33.83 13.41
N THR A 13 0.17 -34.73 14.37
CA THR A 13 -1.00 -35.64 14.39
C THR A 13 -2.16 -35.09 15.21
N ALA A 14 -2.03 -33.90 15.81
CA ALA A 14 -3.09 -33.27 16.57
C ALA A 14 -4.29 -32.90 15.67
N MET A 15 -5.50 -33.17 16.16
CA MET A 15 -6.75 -32.80 15.47
C MET A 15 -7.09 -31.32 15.64
N ASP A 16 -6.73 -30.74 16.79
CA ASP A 16 -7.03 -29.36 17.17
C ASP A 16 -5.74 -28.55 17.37
N GLU A 17 -5.77 -27.27 16.99
CA GLU A 17 -4.67 -26.30 17.17
C GLU A 17 -3.33 -26.79 16.62
N ARG A 18 -3.38 -27.60 15.55
CA ARG A 18 -2.19 -28.23 14.96
C ARG A 18 -1.15 -27.20 14.52
N GLU A 19 -1.60 -26.14 13.85
CA GLU A 19 -0.71 -25.07 13.36
C GLU A 19 -0.02 -24.36 14.52
N GLU A 20 -0.76 -23.88 15.50
CA GLU A 20 -0.19 -23.21 16.69
C GLU A 20 0.81 -24.08 17.46
N LYS A 21 0.51 -25.38 17.61
CA LYS A 21 1.42 -26.35 18.27
C LYS A 21 2.69 -26.60 17.49
N LEU A 22 2.61 -26.63 16.16
CA LEU A 22 3.77 -26.78 15.28
C LEU A 22 4.62 -25.50 15.26
N ASP A 23 3.99 -24.34 15.17
CA ASP A 23 4.66 -23.03 15.15
C ASP A 23 5.47 -22.84 16.44
N ALA A 24 4.88 -23.13 17.61
CA ALA A 24 5.60 -23.07 18.89
C ALA A 24 6.83 -24.01 18.93
N LEU A 25 6.73 -25.21 18.35
CA LEU A 25 7.84 -26.17 18.27
C LEU A 25 8.94 -25.74 17.30
N TYR A 26 8.58 -25.05 16.20
CA TYR A 26 9.54 -24.48 15.26
C TYR A 26 10.26 -23.28 15.86
N GLU A 27 9.54 -22.39 16.55
CA GLU A 27 10.16 -21.27 17.27
C GLU A 27 11.15 -21.73 18.35
N GLU A 28 10.93 -22.88 19.00
CA GLU A 28 11.88 -23.46 19.95
C GLU A 28 13.23 -23.79 19.30
N ILE A 29 13.23 -24.34 18.08
CA ILE A 29 14.45 -24.81 17.40
C ILE A 29 15.13 -23.70 16.58
N GLU A 30 14.39 -22.68 16.16
CA GLU A 30 14.89 -21.51 15.42
C GLU A 30 15.59 -20.46 16.32
N LYS A 31 15.86 -20.80 17.59
CA LYS A 31 16.61 -19.95 18.53
C LYS A 31 18.12 -20.16 18.41
N GLY A 32 18.88 -19.07 18.56
CA GLY A 32 20.34 -19.13 18.60
C GLY A 32 21.00 -19.43 17.25
N LEU A 33 20.31 -19.17 16.14
CA LEU A 33 20.87 -19.31 14.80
C LEU A 33 21.98 -18.28 14.58
N LEU A 34 23.02 -18.70 13.85
CA LEU A 34 24.09 -17.81 13.39
C LEU A 34 23.75 -17.31 11.98
N LEU A 35 23.68 -16.00 11.79
CA LEU A 35 23.50 -15.41 10.47
C LEU A 35 24.77 -15.65 9.63
N LEU A 36 24.68 -16.53 8.63
CA LEU A 36 25.79 -16.84 7.72
C LEU A 36 25.83 -15.91 6.50
N GLY A 37 24.68 -15.39 6.09
CA GLY A 37 24.55 -14.50 4.93
C GLY A 37 23.10 -14.24 4.58
N SER A 38 22.89 -13.43 3.54
CA SER A 38 21.57 -13.13 2.97
C SER A 38 21.64 -13.27 1.45
N THR A 39 20.52 -13.62 0.83
CA THR A 39 20.36 -13.66 -0.62
C THR A 39 19.44 -12.52 -1.05
N ALA A 40 19.78 -11.84 -2.13
CA ALA A 40 18.90 -10.89 -2.79
C ALA A 40 18.46 -11.48 -4.13
N VAL A 41 17.14 -11.53 -4.37
CA VAL A 41 16.55 -11.93 -5.64
C VAL A 41 15.81 -10.71 -6.18
N GLU A 42 16.10 -10.35 -7.42
CA GLU A 42 15.49 -9.22 -8.10
C GLU A 42 14.35 -9.71 -9.01
N ASP A 43 13.19 -9.07 -8.89
CA ASP A 43 12.07 -9.31 -9.79
C ASP A 43 12.35 -8.66 -11.15
N LYS A 44 12.54 -9.50 -12.17
CA LYS A 44 12.88 -9.02 -13.50
C LYS A 44 11.72 -8.23 -14.11
N LEU A 45 11.94 -6.93 -14.31
CA LEU A 45 11.03 -6.08 -15.06
C LEU A 45 11.10 -6.35 -16.57
N GLN A 46 10.04 -5.97 -17.28
CA GLN A 46 10.06 -5.97 -18.74
C GLN A 46 11.04 -4.90 -19.27
N ASP A 47 11.62 -5.17 -20.43
CA ASP A 47 12.57 -4.25 -21.07
C ASP A 47 11.90 -2.89 -21.32
N GLY A 48 12.58 -1.82 -20.92
CA GLY A 48 12.11 -0.45 -21.13
C GLY A 48 11.13 0.10 -20.07
N VAL A 49 10.69 -0.72 -19.10
CA VAL A 49 9.74 -0.27 -18.07
C VAL A 49 10.28 0.89 -17.23
N PRO A 50 11.49 0.82 -16.64
CA PRO A 50 12.02 1.94 -15.84
C PRO A 50 12.15 3.24 -16.64
N GLN A 51 12.64 3.14 -17.88
CA GLN A 51 12.85 4.30 -18.76
C GLN A 51 11.51 4.94 -19.16
N THR A 52 10.49 4.12 -19.41
CA THR A 52 9.15 4.61 -19.78
C THR A 52 8.49 5.31 -18.59
N ILE A 53 8.55 4.72 -17.41
CA ILE A 53 7.99 5.31 -16.19
C ILE A 53 8.67 6.65 -15.88
N GLU A 54 10.00 6.72 -16.00
CA GLU A 54 10.73 7.96 -15.80
C GLU A 54 10.33 9.06 -16.82
N GLN A 55 10.13 8.70 -18.09
CA GLN A 55 9.69 9.66 -19.11
C GLN A 55 8.27 10.15 -18.88
N LEU A 56 7.36 9.27 -18.49
CA LEU A 56 5.98 9.64 -18.12
C LEU A 56 5.96 10.56 -16.90
N SER A 57 6.77 10.27 -15.88
CA SER A 57 6.93 11.13 -14.70
C SER A 57 7.48 12.52 -15.07
N LYS A 58 8.51 12.61 -15.92
CA LYS A 58 9.04 13.89 -16.44
C LYS A 58 8.03 14.68 -17.28
N ALA A 59 7.05 14.00 -17.86
CA ALA A 59 5.95 14.61 -18.60
C ALA A 59 4.77 15.03 -17.70
N ASP A 60 4.94 14.99 -16.37
CA ASP A 60 3.92 15.32 -15.37
C ASP A 60 2.68 14.40 -15.45
N ILE A 61 2.88 13.15 -15.90
CA ILE A 61 1.84 12.12 -15.95
C ILE A 61 1.89 11.33 -14.64
N LYS A 62 0.78 11.36 -13.91
CA LYS A 62 0.59 10.60 -12.67
C LYS A 62 0.45 9.10 -12.98
N ILE A 63 1.32 8.28 -12.42
CA ILE A 63 1.36 6.82 -12.64
C ILE A 63 0.79 6.11 -11.41
N TRP A 64 -0.10 5.15 -11.65
CA TRP A 64 -0.79 4.41 -10.60
C TRP A 64 -0.62 2.92 -10.85
N VAL A 65 -0.14 2.18 -9.85
CA VAL A 65 -0.04 0.73 -9.90
C VAL A 65 -1.12 0.14 -9.01
N LEU A 66 -2.04 -0.62 -9.60
CA LEU A 66 -3.00 -1.44 -8.88
C LEU A 66 -2.60 -2.90 -9.08
N THR A 67 -2.16 -3.53 -7.99
CA THR A 67 -1.75 -4.94 -8.00
C THR A 67 -2.49 -5.73 -6.93
N GLY A 68 -2.69 -7.03 -7.18
CA GLY A 68 -3.18 -7.99 -6.20
C GLY A 68 -2.05 -8.73 -5.47
N ASP A 69 -0.80 -8.33 -5.70
CA ASP A 69 0.37 -8.87 -5.02
C ASP A 69 0.49 -8.35 -3.58
N LYS A 70 1.40 -8.93 -2.81
CA LYS A 70 1.75 -8.45 -1.47
C LYS A 70 2.32 -7.04 -1.52
N GLN A 71 2.14 -6.32 -0.42
CA GLN A 71 2.62 -4.95 -0.30
C GLN A 71 4.14 -4.88 -0.46
N GLU A 72 4.90 -5.79 0.16
CA GLU A 72 6.37 -5.76 0.06
C GLU A 72 6.84 -5.94 -1.39
N THR A 73 6.19 -6.81 -2.16
CA THR A 73 6.50 -7.01 -3.58
C THR A 73 6.18 -5.77 -4.41
N ALA A 74 5.04 -5.12 -4.15
CA ALA A 74 4.65 -3.90 -4.83
C ALA A 74 5.63 -2.75 -4.57
N GLU A 75 6.11 -2.62 -3.33
CA GLU A 75 7.15 -1.64 -2.97
C GLU A 75 8.47 -1.94 -3.68
N ASN A 76 8.94 -3.20 -3.66
CA ASN A 76 10.16 -3.61 -4.36
C ASN A 76 10.10 -3.33 -5.86
N ILE A 77 8.97 -3.62 -6.52
CA ILE A 77 8.74 -3.30 -7.93
C ILE A 77 8.73 -1.78 -8.13
N GLY A 78 8.10 -1.03 -7.21
CA GLY A 78 8.06 0.44 -7.22
C GLY A 78 9.46 1.06 -7.24
N TYR A 79 10.36 0.58 -6.39
CA TYR A 79 11.77 1.00 -6.39
C TYR A 79 12.51 0.54 -7.66
N SER A 80 12.32 -0.71 -8.09
CA SER A 80 13.00 -1.27 -9.26
C SER A 80 12.67 -0.53 -10.56
N CYS A 81 11.49 0.09 -10.65
CA CYS A 81 11.04 0.82 -11.82
C CYS A 81 11.17 2.36 -11.70
N ASN A 82 11.86 2.86 -10.67
CA ASN A 82 12.03 4.28 -10.35
C ASN A 82 10.71 5.04 -10.11
N MET A 83 9.62 4.33 -9.78
CA MET A 83 8.37 4.96 -9.36
C MET A 83 8.44 5.38 -7.89
N LEU A 84 9.15 4.62 -7.06
CA LEU A 84 9.55 5.02 -5.70
C LEU A 84 11.04 5.34 -5.73
N ARG A 85 11.44 6.44 -5.11
CA ARG A 85 12.83 6.90 -5.10
C ARG A 85 13.25 7.27 -3.68
N GLU A 86 14.49 6.96 -3.31
CA GLU A 86 15.03 7.28 -1.99
C GLU A 86 15.15 8.80 -1.77
N GLU A 87 15.26 9.57 -2.86
CA GLU A 87 15.34 11.03 -2.83
C GLU A 87 13.99 11.73 -2.64
N MET A 88 12.87 10.99 -2.64
CA MET A 88 11.55 11.53 -2.35
C MET A 88 11.51 12.11 -0.93
N ASN A 89 10.66 13.11 -0.72
CA ASN A 89 10.46 13.71 0.60
C ASN A 89 9.90 12.69 1.60
N GLU A 90 8.93 11.88 1.17
CA GLU A 90 8.36 10.80 1.99
C GLU A 90 7.56 9.80 1.14
N VAL A 91 7.63 8.52 1.50
CA VAL A 91 6.72 7.47 1.00
C VAL A 91 5.71 7.15 2.12
N PHE A 92 4.44 7.47 1.91
CA PHE A 92 3.38 7.24 2.89
C PHE A 92 2.81 5.84 2.78
N ILE A 93 2.83 5.08 3.88
CA ILE A 93 2.19 3.77 3.93
C ILE A 93 0.86 3.90 4.68
N VAL A 94 -0.24 3.52 4.03
CA VAL A 94 -1.58 3.49 4.60
C VAL A 94 -1.99 2.03 4.79
N SER A 95 -1.92 1.57 6.03
CA SER A 95 -2.11 0.17 6.41
C SER A 95 -2.82 0.06 7.75
N ALA A 96 -4.12 0.36 7.74
CA ALA A 96 -4.96 0.41 8.92
C ALA A 96 -6.15 -0.55 8.86
N ASN A 97 -6.58 -0.98 10.05
CA ASN A 97 -7.64 -1.97 10.24
C ASN A 97 -8.98 -1.35 10.63
N THR A 98 -9.07 -0.02 10.77
CA THR A 98 -10.31 0.71 11.04
C THR A 98 -10.46 1.89 10.09
N ALA A 99 -11.70 2.35 9.87
CA ALA A 99 -11.94 3.47 8.97
C ALA A 99 -11.37 4.78 9.55
N GLU A 100 -11.42 4.91 10.88
CA GLU A 100 -10.91 6.04 11.64
C GLU A 100 -9.39 6.17 11.53
N GLU A 101 -8.67 5.04 11.65
CA GLU A 101 -7.21 5.00 11.47
C GLU A 101 -6.81 5.34 10.04
N VAL A 102 -7.47 4.73 9.03
CA VAL A 102 -7.23 5.06 7.62
C VAL A 102 -7.41 6.56 7.37
N ARG A 103 -8.48 7.15 7.92
CA ARG A 103 -8.73 8.61 7.82
C ARG A 103 -7.59 9.41 8.45
N LYS A 104 -7.10 8.99 9.61
CA LYS A 104 -6.02 9.66 10.34
C LYS A 104 -4.70 9.61 9.55
N GLU A 105 -4.35 8.46 8.98
CA GLU A 105 -3.16 8.27 8.16
C GLU A 105 -3.20 9.15 6.91
N LEU A 106 -4.33 9.15 6.18
CA LEU A 106 -4.53 10.01 5.02
C LEU A 106 -4.47 11.50 5.36
N GLN A 107 -5.05 11.91 6.50
CA GLN A 107 -4.96 13.31 6.95
C GLN A 107 -3.54 13.70 7.32
N THR A 108 -2.77 12.79 7.90
CA THR A 108 -1.37 13.01 8.25
C THR A 108 -0.53 13.19 6.99
N ALA A 109 -0.71 12.30 6.01
CA ALA A 109 -0.05 12.39 4.72
C ALA A 109 -0.35 13.71 4.01
N ARG A 110 -1.64 14.10 3.93
CA ARG A 110 -2.04 15.36 3.30
C ARG A 110 -1.44 16.58 4.01
N ARG A 111 -1.48 16.62 5.35
CA ARG A 111 -0.90 17.75 6.12
C ARG A 111 0.60 17.93 5.85
N LYS A 112 1.31 16.84 5.59
CA LYS A 112 2.74 16.88 5.25
C LYS A 112 2.99 17.32 3.81
N MET A 113 2.18 16.88 2.85
CA MET A 113 2.31 17.26 1.44
C MET A 113 1.90 18.71 1.17
N THR A 114 0.89 19.19 1.89
CA THR A 114 0.30 20.53 1.72
C THR A 114 0.17 21.22 3.10
N PRO A 115 1.28 21.73 3.68
CA PRO A 115 1.24 22.38 4.99
C PRO A 115 0.42 23.67 4.99
N ASP A 116 0.37 24.38 3.86
CA ASP A 116 -0.41 25.61 3.68
C ASP A 116 -1.84 25.36 3.14
N GLY A 117 -2.23 24.10 2.95
CA GLY A 117 -3.52 23.70 2.40
C GLY A 117 -4.67 23.82 3.40
N THR A 118 -5.89 23.95 2.90
CA THR A 118 -7.10 23.95 3.74
C THR A 118 -7.37 22.58 4.37
N GLU A 119 -7.96 22.53 5.57
CA GLU A 119 -8.28 21.26 6.25
C GLU A 119 -9.29 20.37 5.51
N GLU A 120 -9.99 20.89 4.50
CA GLU A 120 -10.88 20.11 3.65
C GLU A 120 -10.45 20.19 2.19
N PRO A 121 -10.55 19.07 1.45
CA PRO A 121 -10.20 19.05 0.04
C PRO A 121 -11.19 19.88 -0.77
N THR A 122 -10.69 20.65 -1.75
CA THR A 122 -11.55 21.47 -2.60
C THR A 122 -12.35 20.61 -3.58
N VAL A 123 -13.63 20.39 -3.29
CA VAL A 123 -14.53 19.58 -4.13
C VAL A 123 -15.18 20.43 -5.24
N LYS A 124 -14.81 20.18 -6.50
CA LYS A 124 -15.52 20.67 -7.68
C LYS A 124 -16.73 19.78 -7.96
N LYS A 125 -17.91 20.37 -8.02
CA LYS A 125 -19.17 19.69 -8.35
C LYS A 125 -19.46 19.92 -9.84
N SER A 126 -19.45 18.87 -10.65
CA SER A 126 -19.83 18.97 -12.07
C SER A 126 -21.20 18.33 -12.32
N ARG A 127 -22.05 19.00 -13.11
CA ARG A 127 -23.34 18.47 -13.59
C ARG A 127 -23.13 17.96 -15.01
N SER A 128 -23.10 16.64 -15.19
CA SER A 128 -23.12 16.05 -16.53
C SER A 128 -24.55 15.96 -17.06
N GLY A 129 -24.87 16.80 -18.07
CA GLY A 129 -25.85 16.55 -19.13
C GLY A 129 -27.35 16.42 -18.75
N LEU A 130 -28.22 16.76 -19.70
CA LEU A 130 -29.68 16.85 -19.55
C LEU A 130 -30.43 15.53 -19.28
N PHE A 131 -29.76 14.41 -18.97
CA PHE A 131 -30.46 13.12 -18.81
C PHE A 131 -29.87 12.14 -17.79
N CYS A 132 -28.98 12.54 -16.86
CA CYS A 132 -28.53 11.60 -15.82
C CYS A 132 -28.32 12.26 -14.46
N LEU A 133 -29.04 11.74 -13.46
CA LEU A 133 -29.09 12.17 -12.07
C LEU A 133 -27.83 11.80 -11.26
N GLN A 134 -26.64 11.77 -11.88
CA GLN A 134 -25.39 11.44 -11.20
C GLN A 134 -24.49 12.67 -11.10
N LYS A 135 -24.52 13.28 -9.92
CA LYS A 135 -23.58 14.33 -9.54
C LYS A 135 -22.19 13.71 -9.40
N THR A 136 -21.29 14.05 -10.32
CA THR A 136 -19.88 13.66 -10.20
C THR A 136 -19.16 14.79 -9.48
N GLU A 137 -18.55 14.45 -8.36
CA GLU A 137 -17.76 15.36 -7.56
C GLU A 137 -16.29 14.96 -7.72
N THR A 138 -15.45 15.92 -8.08
CA THR A 138 -14.02 15.74 -8.33
C THR A 138 -13.26 16.68 -7.41
N VAL A 139 -12.30 16.19 -6.63
CA VAL A 139 -11.37 17.07 -5.92
C VAL A 139 -10.45 17.73 -6.95
N ALA A 140 -10.03 18.97 -6.70
CA ALA A 140 -9.03 19.62 -7.53
C ALA A 140 -7.63 19.14 -7.14
N ASP A 141 -6.74 19.01 -8.12
CA ASP A 141 -5.32 18.78 -7.84
C ASP A 141 -4.77 19.98 -7.08
N GLU A 142 -4.28 19.73 -5.86
CA GLU A 142 -3.59 20.74 -5.05
C GLU A 142 -2.08 20.59 -5.28
N PRO A 143 -1.35 21.69 -5.49
CA PRO A 143 0.11 21.61 -5.64
C PRO A 143 0.71 21.11 -4.34
N VAL A 144 1.47 20.02 -4.42
CA VAL A 144 2.21 19.46 -3.28
C VAL A 144 3.60 20.12 -3.20
N ASN A 145 4.09 20.30 -1.98
CA ASN A 145 5.42 20.87 -1.76
C ASN A 145 6.49 19.77 -1.71
N GLY A 146 6.88 19.27 -2.88
CA GLY A 146 7.92 18.25 -3.00
C GLY A 146 7.44 17.00 -3.72
N GLU A 147 8.25 15.96 -3.67
CA GLU A 147 7.98 14.67 -4.30
C GLU A 147 7.60 13.65 -3.24
N TYR A 148 6.42 13.06 -3.40
CA TYR A 148 5.87 12.10 -2.46
C TYR A 148 5.32 10.90 -3.20
N ALA A 149 5.30 9.76 -2.53
CA ALA A 149 4.57 8.59 -2.97
C ALA A 149 3.68 8.05 -1.86
N MET A 150 2.73 7.19 -2.21
CA MET A 150 1.92 6.51 -1.22
C MET A 150 1.60 5.09 -1.66
N VAL A 151 1.63 4.21 -0.67
CA VAL A 151 1.30 2.80 -0.76
C VAL A 151 0.08 2.58 0.13
N ILE A 152 -1.01 2.06 -0.44
CA ILE A 152 -2.25 1.80 0.30
C ILE A 152 -2.54 0.30 0.20
N ASN A 153 -2.61 -0.37 1.36
CA ASN A 153 -2.93 -1.80 1.36
C ASN A 153 -4.41 -2.05 1.00
N GLY A 154 -4.73 -3.28 0.59
CA GLY A 154 -6.08 -3.64 0.15
C GLY A 154 -7.16 -3.44 1.21
N HIS A 155 -6.87 -3.73 2.48
CA HIS A 155 -7.82 -3.54 3.58
C HIS A 155 -8.17 -2.07 3.81
N SER A 156 -7.18 -1.19 3.76
CA SER A 156 -7.35 0.27 3.88
C SER A 156 -8.07 0.86 2.68
N LEU A 157 -7.79 0.35 1.47
CA LEU A 157 -8.42 0.79 0.23
C LEU A 157 -9.93 0.47 0.18
N VAL A 158 -10.36 -0.64 0.79
CA VAL A 158 -11.80 -0.94 0.91
C VAL A 158 -12.47 0.04 1.88
N ARG A 159 -11.81 0.37 2.99
CA ARG A 159 -12.36 1.22 4.06
C ARG A 159 -12.39 2.70 3.69
N THR A 160 -11.46 3.17 2.87
CA THR A 160 -11.51 4.52 2.26
C THR A 160 -12.80 4.74 1.48
N ARG A 161 -13.34 3.69 0.85
CA ARG A 161 -14.63 3.76 0.13
C ARG A 161 -15.82 3.91 1.07
N THR A 162 -15.77 3.31 2.25
CA THR A 162 -16.84 3.37 3.25
C THR A 162 -16.93 4.76 3.90
N LEU A 163 -15.79 5.43 4.10
CA LEU A 163 -15.72 6.79 4.63
C LEU A 163 -16.40 7.85 3.75
N VAL A 164 -16.70 7.54 2.47
CA VAL A 164 -17.26 8.51 1.51
C VAL A 164 -18.73 8.23 1.16
N GLY A 165 -19.36 7.22 1.76
CA GLY A 165 -20.71 6.80 1.38
C GLY A 165 -20.79 6.36 -0.09
N HIS A 166 -21.98 6.06 -0.60
CA HIS A 166 -22.23 5.54 -1.96
C HIS A 166 -21.84 6.50 -3.12
N ARG A 167 -20.58 6.92 -3.21
CA ARG A 167 -20.01 7.75 -4.27
C ARG A 167 -18.69 7.15 -4.69
N THR A 168 -18.80 6.14 -5.54
CA THR A 168 -17.74 5.25 -6.06
C THR A 168 -16.66 5.94 -6.92
N SER A 169 -16.60 7.26 -6.91
CA SER A 169 -15.78 8.07 -7.83
C SER A 169 -14.73 8.93 -7.13
N TYR A 170 -14.78 9.03 -5.80
CA TYR A 170 -14.08 10.09 -5.05
C TYR A 170 -12.57 9.84 -4.87
N TRP A 171 -12.19 8.62 -4.52
CA TRP A 171 -10.79 8.28 -4.23
C TRP A 171 -10.06 7.57 -5.38
N LYS A 172 -10.78 7.06 -6.39
CA LYS A 172 -10.17 6.55 -7.63
C LYS A 172 -9.48 7.65 -8.45
N ARG A 173 -9.68 8.93 -8.10
CA ARG A 173 -9.15 10.09 -8.84
C ARG A 173 -8.34 11.07 -7.99
N ASN A 174 -8.32 10.98 -6.66
CA ASN A 174 -7.85 12.09 -5.81
C ASN A 174 -7.11 11.65 -4.53
N ILE A 175 -6.23 10.65 -4.61
CA ILE A 175 -5.19 10.52 -3.58
C ILE A 175 -3.84 11.06 -4.07
N PHE A 176 -3.60 11.20 -5.38
CA PHE A 176 -2.39 11.84 -5.92
C PHE A 176 -2.66 12.55 -7.23
#